data_AF-A0A957C0Z8-F1
#
_entry.id   AF-A0A957C0Z8-F1
#
_cell.length_a   1.000
_cell.length_b   1.000
_cell.length_c   1.000
_cell.angle_alpha   90.00
_cell.angle_beta   90.00
_cell.angle_gamma   90.00
#
_symmetry.space_group_name_H-M   'P 1'
#
loop_
_entity.id
_entity.type
_entity.pdbx_description
1 polymer ?
#
loop_
_entity_poly.entity_id
_entity_poly.type
_entity_poly.pdbx_seq_one_letter_code
_entity_poly.pdbx_strand_id
1 'polypeptide(L)'
;LEGGEGPGAWQVMAGVSPENVALTIEKAQAEIERMGMELVTEEELDDNQSYFTGRLPLRLESNSGIANILEALERYGLGLDYLVKYSETIRSITREDILAAAQRYLRPENLVIAVAEPEE
;
A
#
# COMPACT_ATOMS: atom_id res chain seq x y z
N LEU A 1 -0.75 3.41 17.01
CA LEU A 1 -1.12 4.79 16.61
C LEU A 1 -1.71 4.75 15.19
N GLU A 2 -2.68 3.86 14.95
CA GLU A 2 -3.46 3.80 13.71
C GLU A 2 -4.90 3.61 14.17
N GLY A 3 -5.70 4.68 14.18
CA GLY A 3 -7.05 4.59 14.75
C GLY A 3 -7.89 5.85 14.59
N GLY A 4 -7.44 6.81 13.78
CA GLY A 4 -8.23 7.98 13.41
C GLY A 4 -8.68 7.88 11.95
N GLU A 5 -9.77 8.55 11.62
CA GLU A 5 -10.29 8.69 10.24
C GLU A 5 -9.47 9.69 9.39
N GLY A 6 -8.40 10.25 9.98
CA GLY A 6 -7.47 11.15 9.30
C GLY A 6 -6.41 10.43 8.47
N PRO A 7 -5.59 11.18 7.71
CA PRO A 7 -4.54 10.61 6.90
C PRO A 7 -3.55 9.81 7.77
N GLY A 8 -3.39 8.53 7.44
CA GLY A 8 -2.36 7.67 8.02
C GLY A 8 -1.02 7.88 7.31
N ALA A 9 0.08 7.68 8.04
CA ALA A 9 1.41 7.64 7.43
C ALA A 9 1.59 6.31 6.69
N TRP A 10 2.13 6.35 5.46
CA TRP A 10 2.71 5.17 4.86
C TRP A 10 3.99 4.80 5.61
N GLN A 11 4.31 3.51 5.65
CA GLN A 11 5.42 2.98 6.42
C GLN A 11 6.15 1.91 5.61
N VAL A 12 7.47 1.88 5.73
CA VAL A 12 8.33 0.78 5.28
C VAL A 12 8.96 0.16 6.53
N MET A 13 8.79 -1.14 6.70
CA MET A 13 9.33 -1.88 7.85
C MET A 13 10.23 -3.00 7.34
N ALA A 14 11.43 -3.10 7.91
CA ALA A 14 12.39 -4.16 7.59
C ALA A 14 13.13 -4.61 8.85
N GLY A 15 13.28 -5.92 9.02
CA GLY A 15 14.17 -6.51 10.02
C GLY A 15 15.43 -7.03 9.31
N VAL A 16 16.60 -6.50 9.69
CA VAL A 16 17.88 -6.82 9.06
C VAL A 16 18.99 -7.01 10.10
N SER A 17 20.07 -7.69 9.73
CA SER A 17 21.27 -7.75 10.58
C SER A 17 21.84 -6.34 10.81
N PRO A 18 22.45 -6.05 11.97
CA PRO A 18 22.96 -4.72 12.31
C PRO A 18 23.87 -4.11 11.24
N GLU A 19 24.74 -4.91 10.62
CA GLU A 19 25.66 -4.48 9.56
C GLU A 19 24.95 -3.98 8.29
N ASN A 20 23.68 -4.34 8.08
CA ASN A 20 22.91 -4.01 6.89
C ASN A 20 21.95 -2.83 7.10
N VAL A 21 21.82 -2.29 8.32
CA VAL A 21 20.85 -1.21 8.63
C VAL A 21 21.04 -0.01 7.71
N ALA A 22 22.26 0.49 7.58
CA ALA A 22 22.55 1.65 6.72
C ALA A 22 22.23 1.38 5.24
N LEU A 23 22.58 0.18 4.75
CA LEU A 23 22.30 -0.23 3.38
C LEU A 23 20.78 -0.33 3.13
N THR A 24 20.02 -0.86 4.08
CA THR A 24 18.56 -0.97 3.96
C THR A 24 17.90 0.39 3.91
N ILE A 25 18.34 1.34 4.75
CA ILE A 25 17.84 2.72 4.72
C ILE A 25 18.10 3.36 3.36
N GLU A 26 19.34 3.28 2.87
CA GLU A 26 19.74 3.83 1.57
C GLU A 26 18.86 3.26 0.44
N LYS A 27 18.69 1.94 0.40
CA LYS A 27 17.92 1.27 -0.65
C LYS A 27 16.44 1.59 -0.58
N ALA A 28 15.87 1.66 0.63
CA ALA A 28 14.47 2.05 0.79
C ALA A 28 14.23 3.48 0.30
N GLN A 29 15.10 4.43 0.67
CA GLN A 29 15.00 5.81 0.21
C GLN A 29 15.13 5.93 -1.31
N ALA A 30 16.14 5.28 -1.90
CA ALA A 30 16.36 5.27 -3.35
C ALA A 30 15.14 4.70 -4.10
N GLU A 31 14.53 3.64 -3.57
CA GLU A 31 13.34 3.05 -4.19
C GLU A 31 12.12 3.96 -4.11
N ILE A 32 11.90 4.63 -2.96
CA ILE A 32 10.82 5.61 -2.80
C ILE A 32 10.98 6.77 -3.79
N GLU A 33 12.21 7.25 -3.98
CA GLU A 33 12.52 8.27 -4.98
C GLU A 33 12.22 7.78 -6.40
N ARG A 34 12.67 6.56 -6.74
CA ARG A 34 12.44 5.94 -8.05
C ARG A 34 10.95 5.80 -8.38
N MET A 35 10.13 5.38 -7.42
CA MET A 35 8.68 5.27 -7.57
C MET A 35 8.00 6.61 -7.92
N GLY A 36 8.61 7.74 -7.57
CA GLY A 36 8.13 9.08 -7.94
C GLY A 36 8.65 9.61 -9.28
N MET A 37 9.58 8.90 -9.93
CA MET A 37 10.25 9.35 -11.16
C MET A 37 9.91 8.48 -12.38
N GLU A 38 9.60 7.21 -12.17
CA GLU A 38 9.44 6.22 -13.23
C GLU A 38 8.05 5.56 -13.17
N LEU A 39 7.52 5.19 -14.33
CA LEU A 39 6.35 4.31 -14.38
C LEU A 39 6.75 2.91 -13.93
N VAL A 40 5.94 2.28 -13.06
CA VAL A 40 6.00 0.82 -12.82
C VAL A 40 5.91 0.07 -14.13
N THR A 41 6.39 -1.16 -14.24
CA THR A 41 6.28 -1.93 -15.48
C THR A 41 4.83 -2.38 -15.76
N GLU A 42 4.53 -2.74 -17.01
CA GLU A 42 3.23 -3.34 -17.36
C GLU A 42 2.99 -4.66 -16.63
N GLU A 43 4.04 -5.48 -16.47
CA GLU A 43 3.99 -6.75 -15.75
C GLU A 43 3.67 -6.55 -14.27
N GLU A 44 4.35 -5.60 -13.60
CA GLU A 44 4.04 -5.26 -12.21
C GLU A 44 2.60 -4.78 -12.03
N LEU A 45 2.08 -3.98 -12.98
CA LEU A 45 0.69 -3.53 -12.93
C LEU A 45 -0.28 -4.70 -13.09
N ASP A 46 -0.10 -5.53 -14.11
CA ASP A 46 -0.98 -6.67 -14.41
C ASP A 46 -1.01 -7.68 -13.24
N ASP A 47 0.16 -8.00 -12.69
CA ASP A 47 0.30 -8.90 -11.54
C ASP A 47 -0.46 -8.37 -10.32
N ASN A 48 -0.31 -7.07 -10.01
CA ASN A 48 -0.99 -6.46 -8.87
C ASN A 48 -2.50 -6.37 -9.09
N GLN A 49 -2.96 -5.98 -10.28
CA GLN A 49 -4.39 -5.95 -10.61
C GLN A 49 -5.01 -7.35 -10.48
N SER A 50 -4.34 -8.37 -10.99
CA SER A 50 -4.75 -9.78 -10.87
C SER A 50 -4.79 -10.24 -9.42
N TYR A 51 -3.77 -9.91 -8.62
CA TYR A 51 -3.72 -10.22 -7.19
C TYR A 51 -4.89 -9.60 -6.41
N PHE A 52 -5.13 -8.30 -6.56
CA PHE A 52 -6.17 -7.59 -5.81
C PHE A 52 -7.58 -8.05 -6.20
N THR A 53 -7.83 -8.29 -7.49
CA THR A 53 -9.12 -8.78 -7.96
C THR A 53 -9.36 -10.24 -7.58
N GLY A 54 -8.34 -11.10 -7.64
CA GLY A 54 -8.41 -12.51 -7.26
C GLY A 54 -8.55 -12.75 -5.75
N ARG A 55 -8.04 -11.84 -4.90
CA ARG A 55 -8.12 -11.96 -3.44
C ARG A 55 -9.51 -11.64 -2.88
N LEU A 56 -10.32 -10.84 -3.58
CA LEU A 56 -11.62 -10.39 -3.05
C LEU A 56 -12.55 -11.57 -2.71
N PRO A 57 -12.78 -12.57 -3.59
CA PRO A 57 -13.60 -13.74 -3.26
C PRO A 57 -13.14 -14.47 -2.00
N LEU A 58 -11.83 -14.66 -1.83
CA LEU A 58 -11.25 -15.33 -0.66
C LEU A 58 -11.57 -14.59 0.65
N ARG A 59 -11.64 -13.26 0.61
CA ARG A 59 -12.05 -12.45 1.79
C ARG A 59 -13.53 -12.63 2.13
N LEU A 60 -14.35 -13.12 1.22
CA LEU A 60 -15.79 -13.30 1.40
C LEU A 60 -16.17 -14.73 1.82
N GLU A 61 -15.20 -15.64 1.98
CA GLU A 61 -15.45 -17.04 2.36
C GLU A 61 -15.73 -17.25 3.85
N SER A 62 -15.45 -16.26 4.70
CA SER A 62 -15.65 -16.35 6.15
C SER A 62 -16.56 -15.23 6.67
N ASN A 63 -17.33 -15.54 7.71
CA ASN A 63 -18.17 -14.55 8.39
C ASN A 63 -17.36 -13.34 8.89
N SER A 64 -16.16 -13.57 9.43
CA SER A 64 -15.27 -12.50 9.87
C SER A 64 -14.81 -11.63 8.70
N GLY A 65 -14.51 -12.24 7.55
CA GLY A 65 -14.12 -11.51 6.34
C GLY A 65 -15.25 -10.63 5.78
N ILE A 66 -16.47 -11.17 5.75
CA ILE A 66 -17.68 -10.41 5.38
C ILE A 66 -17.92 -9.26 6.36
N ALA A 67 -17.88 -9.52 7.67
CA ALA A 67 -18.09 -8.51 8.70
C ALA A 67 -17.10 -7.34 8.58
N ASN A 68 -15.80 -7.64 8.38
CA ASN A 68 -14.77 -6.62 8.20
C ASN A 68 -15.01 -5.76 6.95
N ILE A 69 -15.52 -6.34 5.87
CA ILE A 69 -15.83 -5.59 4.64
C ILE A 69 -17.04 -4.69 4.87
N LEU A 70 -18.12 -5.21 5.45
CA LEU A 70 -19.32 -4.41 5.75
C LEU A 70 -19.01 -3.25 6.70
N GLU A 71 -18.18 -3.49 7.71
CA GLU A 71 -17.70 -2.44 8.60
C GLU A 71 -16.95 -1.34 7.83
N ALA A 72 -16.04 -1.72 6.92
CA ALA A 72 -15.29 -0.75 6.12
C ALA A 72 -16.19 0.03 5.14
N LEU A 73 -17.16 -0.63 4.51
CA LEU A 73 -18.12 0.01 3.61
C LEU A 73 -18.93 1.09 4.33
N GLU A 74 -19.41 0.81 5.54
CA GLU A 74 -20.16 1.75 6.37
C GLU A 74 -19.25 2.86 6.90
N ARG A 75 -18.10 2.50 7.50
CA ARG A 75 -17.14 3.45 8.11
C ARG A 75 -16.67 4.50 7.11
N TYR A 76 -16.42 4.11 5.86
CA TYR A 76 -15.92 5.01 4.82
C TYR A 76 -17.00 5.47 3.83
N GLY A 77 -18.27 5.12 4.04
CA GLY A 77 -19.38 5.55 3.19
C GLY A 77 -19.24 5.12 1.72
N LEU A 78 -18.69 3.94 1.45
CA LEU A 78 -18.30 3.49 0.10
C LEU A 78 -19.47 3.07 -0.79
N GLY A 79 -20.65 2.85 -0.20
CA GLY A 79 -21.84 2.39 -0.90
C GLY A 79 -21.93 0.87 -1.05
N LEU A 80 -23.15 0.37 -1.26
CA LEU A 80 -23.43 -1.07 -1.36
C LEU A 80 -22.98 -1.69 -2.69
N ASP A 81 -22.72 -0.87 -3.70
CA ASP A 81 -22.25 -1.27 -5.03
C ASP A 81 -20.72 -1.33 -5.13
N TYR A 82 -19.98 -0.95 -4.08
CA TYR A 82 -18.52 -0.94 -4.07
C TYR A 82 -17.92 -2.29 -4.47
N LEU A 83 -18.44 -3.40 -3.92
CA LEU A 83 -17.93 -4.74 -4.24
C LEU A 83 -18.22 -5.16 -5.68
N VAL A 84 -19.30 -4.66 -6.27
CA VAL A 84 -19.65 -4.92 -7.68
C VAL A 84 -18.68 -4.19 -8.61
N LYS A 85 -18.31 -2.96 -8.25
CA LYS A 85 -17.41 -2.10 -9.03
C LYS A 85 -15.93 -2.32 -8.74
N TYR A 86 -15.59 -3.02 -7.66
CA TYR A 86 -14.22 -3.16 -7.17
C TYR A 86 -13.26 -3.66 -8.26
N SER A 87 -13.61 -4.74 -8.96
CA SER A 87 -12.73 -5.31 -9.99
C SER A 87 -12.54 -4.38 -11.18
N GLU A 88 -13.59 -3.66 -11.59
CA GLU A 88 -13.50 -2.66 -12.65
C GLU A 88 -12.64 -1.47 -12.22
N THR A 89 -12.82 -1.01 -10.98
CA THR A 89 -12.04 0.10 -10.40
C THR A 89 -10.57 -0.25 -10.35
N ILE A 90 -10.19 -1.43 -9.85
CA ILE A 90 -8.79 -1.88 -9.81
C ILE A 90 -8.19 -1.97 -11.22
N ARG A 91 -8.93 -2.52 -12.19
CA ARG A 91 -8.46 -2.64 -13.58
C ARG A 91 -8.38 -1.32 -14.32
N SER A 92 -9.12 -0.30 -13.87
CA SER A 92 -9.08 1.05 -14.46
C SER A 92 -7.84 1.85 -14.06
N ILE A 93 -7.10 1.41 -13.03
CA ILE A 93 -5.89 2.09 -12.55
C ILE A 93 -4.79 1.97 -13.61
N THR A 94 -4.23 3.11 -14.00
CA THR A 94 -3.13 3.19 -14.96
C THR A 94 -1.77 3.34 -14.26
N ARG A 95 -0.69 3.12 -15.02
CA ARG A 95 0.69 3.34 -14.52
C ARG A 95 0.91 4.82 -14.19
N GLU A 96 0.28 5.71 -14.94
CA GLU A 96 0.29 7.15 -14.73
C GLU A 96 -0.42 7.54 -13.44
N ASP A 97 -1.55 6.89 -13.10
CA ASP A 97 -2.24 7.12 -11.82
C ASP A 97 -1.35 6.72 -10.63
N ILE A 98 -0.63 5.60 -10.75
CA ILE A 98 0.32 5.13 -9.73
C ILE A 98 1.47 6.12 -9.57
N LEU A 99 2.08 6.58 -10.66
CA LEU A 99 3.13 7.60 -10.62
C LEU A 99 2.62 8.91 -10.01
N ALA A 100 1.43 9.37 -10.40
CA ALA A 100 0.83 10.58 -9.84
C ALA A 100 0.54 10.44 -8.33
N ALA A 101 0.08 9.26 -7.89
CA ALA A 101 -0.12 8.97 -6.48
C ALA A 101 1.20 8.93 -5.71
N ALA A 102 2.23 8.26 -6.25
CA ALA A 102 3.57 8.21 -5.67
C ALA A 102 4.14 9.63 -5.53
N GLN A 103 4.13 10.42 -6.60
CA GLN A 103 4.54 11.81 -6.57
C GLN A 103 3.76 12.65 -5.57
N ARG A 104 2.47 12.37 -5.36
CA ARG A 104 1.64 13.14 -4.41
C ARG A 104 1.95 12.81 -2.95
N TYR A 105 2.07 11.51 -2.63
CA TYR A 105 2.04 11.00 -1.26
C TYR A 105 3.40 10.51 -0.75
N LEU A 106 4.27 10.00 -1.63
CA LEU A 106 5.62 9.59 -1.28
C LEU A 106 6.54 10.81 -1.43
N ARG A 107 6.71 11.54 -0.33
CA ARG A 107 7.57 12.73 -0.22
C ARG A 107 8.85 12.37 0.53
N PRO A 108 9.96 12.06 -0.16
CA PRO A 108 11.24 11.70 0.46
C PRO A 108 11.68 12.68 1.56
N GLU A 109 11.42 13.97 1.35
CA GLU A 109 11.75 15.06 2.26
C GLU A 109 11.04 15.00 3.63
N ASN A 110 9.95 14.23 3.74
CA ASN A 110 9.17 14.08 4.95
C ASN A 110 9.39 12.73 5.65
N LEU A 111 10.38 11.92 5.21
CA LEU A 111 10.66 10.63 5.85
C LEU A 111 11.13 10.79 7.30
N VAL A 112 10.54 10.00 8.18
CA VAL A 112 11.02 9.77 9.54
C VAL A 112 11.55 8.34 9.61
N ILE A 113 12.80 8.18 10.03
CA ILE A 113 13.46 6.88 10.14
C ILE A 113 13.66 6.55 11.61
N ALA A 114 13.19 5.37 12.03
CA ALA A 114 13.40 4.83 13.36
C ALA A 114 14.09 3.47 13.24
N VAL A 115 15.15 3.27 14.03
CA VAL A 115 15.91 2.02 14.12
C VAL A 115 15.89 1.56 15.57
N ALA A 116 15.64 0.27 15.79
CA ALA A 116 15.75 -0.37 17.10
C ALA A 116 16.84 -1.44 17.02
N GLU A 117 17.90 -1.27 17.78
CA GLU A 117 19.02 -2.21 17.88
C GLU A 117 18.89 -3.04 19.17
N PRO A 118 19.35 -4.31 19.19
CA PRO A 118 19.40 -5.11 20.41
C PRO A 118 20.31 -4.44 21.46
N GLU A 119 20.00 -4.64 22.75
CA GLU A 119 20.88 -4.22 23.85
C GLU A 119 22.21 -5.00 23.80
N GLU A 120 23.32 -4.32 24.16
CA GLU A 120 24.68 -4.92 24.23
C GLU A 120 24.78 -6.11 25.19
#